data_AF-A0A223N2K9-F1
#
_entry.id   AF-A0A223N2K9-F1
#
_cell.length_a   1.000
_cell.length_b   1.000
_cell.length_c   1.000
_cell.angle_alpha   90.00
_cell.angle_beta   90.00
_cell.angle_gamma   90.00
#
_symmetry.space_group_name_H-M   'P 1'
#
loop_
_entity.id
_entity.type
_entity.pdbx_description
1 polymer ?
#
loop_
_entity_poly.entity_id
_entity_poly.type
_entity_poly.pdbx_seq_one_letter_code
_entity_poly.pdbx_strand_id
1 'polypeptide(L)'
;MVKLDKSNLEKVLHHDLTLNDKYKFDRAFDSIGYQSEYCCYHYAEFVRNYKNHKLAMYGELDEEIKNPQYYRIGFEANAIAFFRCLHSLVESVPYILNIIFQIKDDKESRNVDWRLIKNFCDHNNIYETRKLIEEMQKLPSYNELSLLVNISKHRRLLRVDSGLFSDSPSAKFLEKDFEDKFQSYNIQDLMERFYYDLHPYVLRVINSCGTNS
;
A
#
# COMPACT_ATOMS: atom_id res chain seq x y z
N MET A 1 -7.02 0.17 -13.85
CA MET A 1 -6.24 -0.24 -12.66
C MET A 1 -4.95 -0.88 -13.15
N VAL A 2 -3.80 -0.43 -12.65
CA VAL A 2 -2.50 -1.02 -13.02
C VAL A 2 -2.47 -2.46 -12.54
N LYS A 3 -2.07 -3.40 -13.41
CA LYS A 3 -1.89 -4.81 -13.07
C LYS A 3 -0.42 -5.18 -13.23
N LEU A 4 0.05 -6.12 -12.41
CA LEU A 4 1.37 -6.71 -12.60
C LEU A 4 1.38 -7.56 -13.87
N ASP A 5 2.41 -7.40 -14.68
CA ASP A 5 2.62 -8.21 -15.88
C ASP A 5 3.78 -9.17 -15.66
N LYS A 6 3.45 -10.40 -15.24
CA LYS A 6 4.46 -11.45 -15.01
C LYS A 6 5.30 -11.71 -16.26
N SER A 7 4.66 -11.75 -17.42
CA SER A 7 5.33 -12.07 -18.69
C SER A 7 6.36 -11.00 -19.08
N ASN A 8 6.10 -9.74 -18.75
CA ASN A 8 7.06 -8.66 -18.97
C ASN A 8 8.23 -8.75 -17.99
N LEU A 9 7.96 -9.01 -16.71
CA LEU A 9 8.99 -9.13 -15.68
C LEU A 9 9.90 -10.34 -15.92
N GLU A 10 9.36 -11.47 -16.38
CA GLU A 10 10.13 -12.67 -16.72
C GLU A 10 11.13 -12.44 -17.86
N LYS A 11 10.80 -11.57 -18.83
CA LYS A 11 11.69 -11.25 -19.95
C LYS A 11 12.93 -10.47 -19.52
N VAL A 12 12.87 -9.81 -18.37
CA VAL A 12 13.93 -8.91 -17.90
C VAL A 12 14.65 -9.45 -16.68
N LEU A 13 14.33 -10.68 -16.29
CA LEU A 13 15.11 -11.44 -15.33
C LEU A 13 16.54 -11.61 -15.83
N HIS A 14 17.50 -11.46 -14.92
CA HIS A 14 18.89 -11.73 -15.22
C HIS A 14 19.08 -13.18 -15.72
N HIS A 15 19.91 -13.36 -16.76
CA HIS A 15 20.10 -14.67 -17.38
C HIS A 15 20.75 -15.70 -16.45
N ASP A 16 21.57 -15.24 -15.50
CA ASP A 16 22.28 -16.08 -14.52
C ASP A 16 21.44 -16.52 -13.30
N LEU A 17 20.13 -16.24 -13.27
CA LEU A 17 19.29 -16.66 -12.15
C LEU A 17 19.23 -18.19 -12.03
N THR A 18 19.51 -18.69 -10.82
CA THR A 18 19.38 -20.11 -10.51
C THR A 18 17.91 -20.53 -10.50
N LEU A 19 17.64 -21.85 -10.52
CA LEU A 19 16.28 -22.37 -10.36
C LEU A 19 15.64 -21.89 -9.03
N ASN A 20 16.44 -21.81 -7.97
CA ASN A 20 15.98 -21.33 -6.68
C ASN A 20 15.61 -19.83 -6.70
N ASP A 21 16.38 -19.01 -7.42
CA ASP A 21 16.06 -17.58 -7.57
C ASP A 21 14.78 -17.37 -8.36
N LYS A 22 14.54 -18.18 -9.40
CA LYS A 22 13.28 -18.16 -10.17
C LYS A 22 12.08 -18.54 -9.29
N TYR A 23 12.24 -19.55 -8.43
CA TYR A 23 11.21 -19.90 -7.45
C TYR A 23 10.93 -18.76 -6.45
N LYS A 24 11.97 -18.08 -5.97
CA LYS A 24 11.81 -16.90 -5.11
C LYS A 24 11.12 -15.74 -5.83
N PHE A 25 11.45 -15.53 -7.11
CA PHE A 25 10.77 -14.55 -7.95
C PHE A 25 9.28 -14.87 -8.06
N ASP A 26 8.91 -16.11 -8.37
CA ASP A 26 7.50 -16.54 -8.46
C ASP A 26 6.76 -16.26 -7.15
N ARG A 27 7.36 -16.63 -6.02
CA ARG A 27 6.78 -16.37 -4.70
C ARG A 27 6.64 -14.89 -4.39
N ALA A 28 7.63 -14.09 -4.74
CA ALA A 28 7.58 -12.63 -4.56
C ALA A 28 6.46 -12.03 -5.42
N PHE A 29 6.37 -12.44 -6.67
CA PHE A 29 5.34 -12.01 -7.61
C PHE A 29 3.95 -12.34 -7.09
N ASP A 30 3.71 -13.61 -6.70
CA ASP A 30 2.42 -14.06 -6.17
C ASP A 30 2.06 -13.32 -4.88
N SER A 31 3.06 -13.08 -4.00
CA SER A 31 2.85 -12.34 -2.76
C SER A 31 2.45 -10.89 -3.02
N ILE A 32 3.11 -10.20 -3.95
CA ILE A 32 2.76 -8.83 -4.34
C ILE A 32 1.37 -8.79 -4.98
N GLY A 33 1.06 -9.72 -5.89
CA GLY A 33 -0.27 -9.86 -6.48
C GLY A 33 -1.36 -10.03 -5.42
N TYR A 34 -1.13 -10.92 -4.46
CA TYR A 34 -2.03 -11.15 -3.34
C TYR A 34 -2.24 -9.90 -2.47
N GLN A 35 -1.18 -9.16 -2.13
CA GLN A 35 -1.32 -7.90 -1.37
C GLN A 35 -2.10 -6.84 -2.16
N SER A 36 -1.88 -6.74 -3.48
CA SER A 36 -2.64 -5.84 -4.36
C SER A 36 -4.13 -6.20 -4.39
N GLU A 37 -4.47 -7.49 -4.49
CA GLU A 37 -5.86 -7.95 -4.44
C GLU A 37 -6.51 -7.66 -3.09
N TYR A 38 -5.78 -7.87 -2.00
CA TYR A 38 -6.24 -7.54 -0.65
C TYR A 38 -6.46 -6.04 -0.45
N CYS A 39 -5.60 -5.19 -1.03
CA CYS A 39 -5.84 -3.75 -1.07
C CYS A 39 -7.17 -3.43 -1.77
N CYS A 40 -7.44 -4.07 -2.91
CA CYS A 40 -8.71 -3.86 -3.63
C CYS A 40 -9.92 -4.33 -2.84
N TYR A 41 -9.84 -5.51 -2.23
CA TYR A 41 -10.90 -6.07 -1.38
C TYR A 41 -11.20 -5.16 -0.18
N HIS A 42 -10.19 -4.81 0.60
CA HIS A 42 -10.38 -4.00 1.80
C HIS A 42 -10.82 -2.57 1.50
N TYR A 43 -10.39 -2.00 0.36
CA TYR A 43 -10.93 -0.72 -0.09
C TYR A 43 -12.42 -0.80 -0.43
N ALA A 44 -12.83 -1.81 -1.20
CA ALA A 44 -14.24 -2.00 -1.55
C ALA A 44 -15.12 -2.22 -0.30
N GLU A 45 -14.63 -3.05 0.63
CA GLU A 45 -15.29 -3.30 1.91
C GLU A 45 -15.34 -2.06 2.79
N PHE A 46 -14.28 -1.26 2.83
CA PHE A 46 -14.28 0.04 3.50
C PHE A 46 -15.38 0.95 2.93
N VAL A 47 -15.43 1.14 1.61
CA VAL A 47 -16.42 2.02 0.95
C VAL A 47 -17.85 1.57 1.27
N ARG A 48 -18.10 0.25 1.17
CA ARG A 48 -19.40 -0.35 1.50
C ARG A 48 -19.81 -0.07 2.94
N ASN A 49 -18.96 -0.43 3.90
CA ASN A 49 -19.26 -0.27 5.32
C ASN A 49 -19.34 1.21 5.71
N TYR A 50 -18.50 2.07 5.13
CA TYR A 50 -18.51 3.50 5.41
C TYR A 50 -19.79 4.18 4.91
N LYS A 51 -20.27 3.79 3.72
CA LYS A 51 -21.58 4.21 3.20
C LYS A 51 -22.73 3.74 4.10
N ASN A 52 -22.74 2.46 4.46
CA ASN A 52 -23.80 1.91 5.31
C ASN A 52 -23.78 2.52 6.72
N HIS A 53 -22.60 2.86 7.24
CA HIS A 53 -22.47 3.60 8.50
C HIS A 53 -23.19 4.95 8.44
N LYS A 54 -22.96 5.74 7.37
CA LYS A 54 -23.66 7.02 7.16
C LYS A 54 -25.17 6.82 7.06
N LEU A 55 -25.63 5.88 6.23
CA LEU A 55 -27.06 5.58 6.08
C LEU A 55 -27.71 5.16 7.40
N ALA A 56 -27.02 4.31 8.18
CA ALA A 56 -27.49 3.89 9.50
C ALA A 56 -27.59 5.09 10.47
N MET A 57 -26.63 6.01 10.45
CA MET A 57 -26.68 7.24 11.27
C MET A 57 -27.89 8.12 10.94
N TYR A 58 -28.28 8.18 9.66
CA TYR A 58 -29.46 8.95 9.22
C TYR A 58 -30.79 8.18 9.34
N GLY A 59 -30.76 6.91 9.79
CA GLY A 59 -31.95 6.07 9.85
C GLY A 59 -32.50 5.65 8.48
N GLU A 60 -31.68 5.78 7.43
CA GLU A 60 -32.04 5.52 6.02
C GLU A 60 -31.63 4.11 5.56
N LEU A 61 -31.09 3.29 6.46
CA LEU A 61 -30.58 1.98 6.10
C LEU A 61 -31.72 0.93 6.04
N ASP A 62 -31.90 0.36 4.85
CA ASP A 62 -32.88 -0.70 4.55
C ASP A 62 -32.29 -2.12 4.72
N GLU A 63 -31.48 -2.31 5.77
CA GLU A 63 -30.91 -3.61 6.15
C GLU A 63 -31.42 -4.06 7.53
N GLU A 64 -31.31 -5.37 7.81
CA GLU A 64 -31.72 -5.98 9.10
C GLU A 64 -30.91 -5.42 10.28
N ILE A 65 -29.63 -5.12 10.07
CA ILE A 65 -28.76 -4.51 11.07
C ILE A 65 -28.79 -2.98 10.87
N LYS A 66 -29.56 -2.26 11.68
CA LYS A 66 -29.63 -0.78 11.62
C LYS A 66 -28.63 -0.06 12.52
N ASN A 67 -27.74 -0.80 13.19
CA ASN A 67 -26.83 -0.22 14.17
C ASN A 67 -25.60 0.43 13.48
N PRO A 68 -25.42 1.76 13.57
CA PRO A 68 -24.26 2.43 12.97
C PRO A 68 -22.92 1.91 13.49
N GLN A 69 -22.87 1.43 14.74
CA GLN A 69 -21.65 0.91 15.36
C GLN A 69 -21.16 -0.37 14.68
N TYR A 70 -22.06 -1.18 14.13
CA TYR A 70 -21.69 -2.39 13.39
C TYR A 70 -20.87 -2.04 12.14
N TYR A 71 -21.41 -1.13 11.32
CA TYR A 71 -20.72 -0.65 10.11
C TYR A 71 -19.48 0.17 10.44
N ARG A 72 -19.45 0.84 11.59
CA ARG A 72 -18.24 1.52 12.09
C ARG A 72 -17.08 0.55 12.26
N ILE A 73 -17.32 -0.53 13.02
CA ILE A 73 -16.32 -1.58 13.22
C ILE A 73 -15.88 -2.15 11.87
N GLY A 74 -16.83 -2.36 10.95
CA GLY A 74 -16.57 -2.84 9.60
C GLY A 74 -15.62 -1.95 8.81
N PHE A 75 -15.90 -0.64 8.70
CA PHE A 75 -15.03 0.23 7.91
C PHE A 75 -13.68 0.47 8.60
N GLU A 76 -13.63 0.60 9.93
CA GLU A 76 -12.36 0.79 10.67
C GLU A 76 -11.43 -0.40 10.49
N ALA A 77 -11.96 -1.62 10.64
CA ALA A 77 -11.18 -2.84 10.46
C ALA A 77 -10.63 -2.96 9.03
N ASN A 78 -11.45 -2.65 8.02
CA ASN A 78 -11.03 -2.70 6.62
C ASN A 78 -10.02 -1.60 6.28
N ALA A 79 -10.14 -0.39 6.83
CA ALA A 79 -9.13 0.65 6.65
C ALA A 79 -7.76 0.22 7.22
N ILE A 80 -7.73 -0.33 8.44
CA ILE A 80 -6.50 -0.80 9.06
C ILE A 80 -5.88 -1.97 8.27
N ALA A 81 -6.70 -2.94 7.86
CA ALA A 81 -6.25 -4.06 7.05
C ALA A 81 -5.67 -3.58 5.71
N PHE A 82 -6.34 -2.64 5.06
CA PHE A 82 -5.86 -1.99 3.85
C PHE A 82 -4.48 -1.34 4.04
N PHE A 83 -4.28 -0.51 5.08
CA PHE A 83 -2.97 0.14 5.32
C PHE A 83 -1.86 -0.89 5.53
N ARG A 84 -2.16 -2.00 6.23
CA ARG A 84 -1.18 -3.08 6.43
C ARG A 84 -0.82 -3.76 5.13
N CYS A 85 -1.81 -4.11 4.31
CA CYS A 85 -1.58 -4.72 3.00
C CYS A 85 -0.79 -3.79 2.08
N LEU A 86 -1.16 -2.51 2.02
CA LEU A 86 -0.46 -1.52 1.18
C LEU A 86 0.98 -1.31 1.63
N HIS A 87 1.23 -1.25 2.94
CA HIS A 87 2.60 -1.16 3.46
C HIS A 87 3.41 -2.43 3.15
N SER A 88 2.81 -3.62 3.31
CA SER A 88 3.45 -4.87 2.91
C SER A 88 3.73 -4.93 1.42
N LEU A 89 2.86 -4.36 0.57
CA LEU A 89 3.08 -4.23 -0.86
C LEU A 89 4.29 -3.32 -1.16
N VAL A 90 4.35 -2.13 -0.55
CA VAL A 90 5.45 -1.18 -0.69
C VAL A 90 6.79 -1.82 -0.28
N GLU A 91 6.84 -2.45 0.91
CA GLU A 91 8.07 -3.02 1.44
C GLU A 91 8.53 -4.30 0.72
N SER A 92 7.65 -4.97 -0.02
CA SER A 92 8.01 -6.13 -0.84
C SER A 92 8.72 -5.76 -2.15
N VAL A 93 8.61 -4.50 -2.60
CA VAL A 93 9.18 -4.09 -3.89
C VAL A 93 10.71 -4.20 -3.93
N PRO A 94 11.49 -3.72 -2.94
CA PRO A 94 12.94 -3.93 -2.95
C PRO A 94 13.35 -5.39 -3.11
N TYR A 95 12.61 -6.32 -2.52
CA TYR A 95 12.90 -7.75 -2.60
C TYR A 95 12.77 -8.28 -4.04
N ILE A 96 11.64 -8.02 -4.72
CA ILE A 96 11.47 -8.49 -6.10
C ILE A 96 12.47 -7.81 -7.05
N LEU A 97 12.79 -6.54 -6.83
CA LEU A 97 13.78 -5.81 -7.64
C LEU A 97 15.20 -6.36 -7.44
N ASN A 98 15.56 -6.75 -6.21
CA ASN A 98 16.85 -7.39 -5.92
C ASN A 98 17.01 -8.75 -6.64
N ILE A 99 15.90 -9.46 -6.88
CA ILE A 99 15.92 -10.70 -7.67
C ILE A 99 16.04 -10.36 -9.16
N ILE A 100 15.18 -9.49 -9.69
CA ILE A 100 15.18 -9.10 -11.12
C ILE A 100 16.56 -8.60 -11.56
N PHE A 101 17.14 -7.68 -10.78
CA PHE A 101 18.43 -7.06 -11.08
C PHE A 101 19.65 -7.85 -10.60
N GLN A 102 19.46 -8.99 -9.92
CA GLN A 102 20.54 -9.80 -9.37
C GLN A 102 21.54 -8.98 -8.51
N ILE A 103 21.05 -8.09 -7.63
CA ILE A 103 21.93 -7.12 -6.93
C ILE A 103 22.77 -7.80 -5.84
N LYS A 104 22.15 -8.65 -5.01
CA LYS A 104 22.83 -9.44 -3.97
C LYS A 104 22.67 -10.92 -4.23
N ASP A 105 23.69 -11.71 -3.92
CA ASP A 105 23.59 -13.17 -3.95
C ASP A 105 22.64 -13.70 -2.88
N ASP A 106 22.77 -13.21 -1.64
CA ASP A 106 21.82 -13.48 -0.57
C ASP A 106 20.55 -12.67 -0.75
N LYS A 107 19.54 -13.28 -1.39
CA LYS A 107 18.22 -12.68 -1.61
C LYS A 107 17.46 -12.37 -0.33
N GLU A 108 17.70 -13.10 0.76
CA GLU A 108 17.02 -12.93 2.05
C GLU A 108 17.74 -11.95 2.98
N SER A 109 18.77 -11.27 2.46
CA SER A 109 19.55 -10.33 3.25
C SER A 109 18.66 -9.23 3.82
N ARG A 110 18.77 -8.96 5.13
CA ARG A 110 18.08 -7.84 5.80
C ARG A 110 18.46 -6.47 5.25
N ASN A 111 19.51 -6.40 4.44
CA ASN A 111 20.01 -5.18 3.80
C ASN A 111 19.38 -4.96 2.41
N VAL A 112 18.36 -5.74 2.03
CA VAL A 112 17.58 -5.50 0.81
C VAL A 112 16.52 -4.44 1.13
N ASP A 113 16.84 -3.20 0.76
CA ASP A 113 16.00 -2.03 1.01
C ASP A 113 16.00 -1.07 -0.19
N TRP A 114 15.23 0.01 -0.10
CA TRP A 114 15.18 1.05 -1.14
C TRP A 114 16.52 1.72 -1.42
N ARG A 115 17.43 1.80 -0.44
CA ARG A 115 18.75 2.42 -0.63
C ARG A 115 19.62 1.53 -1.51
N LEU A 116 19.60 0.21 -1.28
CA LEU A 116 20.28 -0.76 -2.12
C LEU A 116 19.82 -0.66 -3.57
N ILE A 117 18.50 -0.66 -3.81
CA ILE A 117 17.94 -0.59 -5.17
C ILE A 117 18.34 0.72 -5.85
N LYS A 118 18.15 1.87 -5.18
CA LYS A 118 18.50 3.18 -5.74
C LYS A 118 19.98 3.27 -6.11
N ASN A 119 20.86 2.84 -5.21
CA ASN A 119 22.30 2.81 -5.48
C ASN A 119 22.62 1.94 -6.69
N PHE A 120 22.02 0.74 -6.79
CA PHE A 120 22.24 -0.12 -7.95
C PHE A 120 21.78 0.54 -9.25
N CYS A 121 20.60 1.15 -9.28
CA CYS A 121 20.11 1.86 -10.45
C CYS A 121 21.02 3.03 -10.85
N ASP A 122 21.55 3.78 -9.89
CA ASP A 122 22.47 4.90 -10.13
C ASP A 122 23.79 4.42 -10.77
N HIS A 123 24.34 3.28 -10.31
CA HIS A 123 25.58 2.72 -10.87
C HIS A 123 25.41 2.08 -12.25
N ASN A 124 24.20 1.60 -12.58
CA ASN A 124 23.89 0.88 -13.82
C ASN A 124 23.07 1.71 -14.82
N ASN A 125 22.93 3.02 -14.60
CA ASN A 125 22.18 3.94 -15.47
C ASN A 125 20.70 3.55 -15.71
N ILE A 126 20.05 2.93 -14.72
CA ILE A 126 18.63 2.54 -14.79
C ILE A 126 17.76 3.72 -14.31
N TYR A 127 17.74 4.79 -15.09
CA TYR A 127 17.20 6.08 -14.66
C TYR A 127 15.67 6.09 -14.50
N GLU A 128 14.93 5.36 -15.34
CA GLU A 128 13.45 5.35 -15.29
C GLU A 128 12.93 4.79 -13.96
N THR A 129 13.33 3.56 -13.63
CA THR A 129 12.97 2.91 -12.36
C THR A 129 13.45 3.76 -11.17
N ARG A 130 14.68 4.29 -11.23
CA ARG A 130 15.22 5.16 -10.18
C ARG A 130 14.36 6.39 -9.93
N LYS A 131 13.94 7.07 -11.00
CA LYS A 131 13.10 8.26 -10.96
C LYS A 131 11.72 7.92 -10.38
N LEU A 132 11.11 6.83 -10.82
CA LEU A 132 9.81 6.39 -10.31
C LEU A 132 9.83 6.07 -8.81
N ILE A 133 10.88 5.40 -8.31
CA ILE A 133 11.06 5.18 -6.86
C ILE A 133 11.12 6.50 -6.12
N GLU A 134 11.87 7.47 -6.65
CA GLU A 134 12.08 8.76 -6.02
C GLU A 134 10.82 9.62 -5.98
N GLU A 135 10.06 9.63 -7.08
CA GLU A 135 8.77 10.31 -7.15
C GLU A 135 7.77 9.67 -6.19
N MET A 136 7.72 8.33 -6.14
CA MET A 136 6.86 7.61 -5.20
C MET A 136 7.17 7.98 -3.75
N GLN A 137 8.45 8.01 -3.36
CA GLN A 137 8.89 8.39 -2.01
C GLN A 137 8.62 9.86 -1.66
N LYS A 138 8.40 10.72 -2.66
CA LYS A 138 8.01 12.12 -2.48
C LYS A 138 6.48 12.29 -2.38
N LEU A 139 5.69 11.26 -2.69
CA LEU A 139 4.24 11.36 -2.58
C LEU A 139 3.83 11.58 -1.12
N PRO A 140 2.88 12.49 -0.86
CA PRO A 140 2.31 12.66 0.47
C PRO A 140 1.74 11.34 1.03
N SER A 141 1.08 10.58 0.16
CA SER A 141 0.49 9.28 0.45
C SER A 141 1.53 8.25 0.92
N TYR A 142 2.76 8.28 0.40
CA TYR A 142 3.84 7.41 0.88
C TYR A 142 4.24 7.74 2.32
N ASN A 143 4.47 9.02 2.60
CA ASN A 143 4.88 9.48 3.94
C ASN A 143 3.77 9.25 4.99
N GLU A 144 2.52 9.55 4.65
CA GLU A 144 1.37 9.33 5.54
C GLU A 144 1.17 7.84 5.86
N LEU A 145 1.34 6.95 4.88
CA LEU A 145 1.28 5.51 5.10
C LEU A 145 2.36 5.03 6.07
N SER A 146 3.61 5.48 5.88
CA SER A 146 4.72 5.15 6.80
C SER A 146 4.42 5.60 8.23
N LEU A 147 3.87 6.80 8.41
CA LEU A 147 3.47 7.32 9.73
C LEU A 147 2.37 6.46 10.37
N LEU A 148 1.29 6.16 9.64
CA LEU A 148 0.18 5.32 10.13
C LEU A 148 0.67 3.95 10.58
N VAL A 149 1.54 3.33 9.78
CA VAL A 149 2.02 1.99 10.05
C VAL A 149 3.03 1.98 11.21
N ASN A 150 3.89 2.98 11.31
CA ASN A 150 4.81 3.10 12.45
C ASN A 150 4.07 3.28 13.78
N ILE A 151 3.00 4.08 13.81
CA ILE A 151 2.17 4.25 15.01
C ILE A 151 1.51 2.91 15.39
N SER A 152 0.89 2.23 14.42
CA SER A 152 0.19 0.96 14.66
C SER A 152 1.12 -0.20 15.05
N LYS A 153 2.36 -0.22 14.56
CA LYS A 153 3.37 -1.23 14.89
C LYS A 153 4.01 -1.02 16.26
N HIS A 154 4.28 0.22 16.66
CA HIS A 154 5.20 0.50 17.77
C HIS A 154 4.57 1.20 18.98
N ARG A 155 3.38 1.81 18.83
CA ARG A 155 2.82 2.67 19.88
C ARG A 155 1.41 2.30 20.31
N ARG A 156 0.45 2.33 19.38
CA ARG A 156 -0.99 2.17 19.70
C ARG A 156 -1.82 1.90 18.46
N LEU A 157 -2.98 1.27 18.66
CA LEU A 157 -4.01 1.22 17.63
C LEU A 157 -4.50 2.65 17.30
N LEU A 158 -4.59 2.95 16.02
CA LEU A 158 -5.11 4.22 15.52
C LEU A 158 -6.59 4.34 15.89
N ARG A 159 -6.95 5.44 16.56
CA ARG A 159 -8.34 5.71 16.94
C ARG A 159 -9.01 6.55 15.86
N VAL A 160 -10.14 6.06 15.42
CA VAL A 160 -11.00 6.76 14.48
C VAL A 160 -12.14 7.41 15.26
N ASP A 161 -12.24 8.73 15.16
CA ASP A 161 -13.46 9.44 15.49
C ASP A 161 -14.43 9.23 14.33
N SER A 162 -15.48 8.45 14.55
CA SER A 162 -16.48 8.13 13.51
C SER A 162 -17.35 9.33 13.11
N GLY A 163 -17.30 10.45 13.84
CA GLY A 163 -18.16 11.60 13.59
C GLY A 163 -19.58 11.47 14.14
N LEU A 164 -19.94 10.31 14.74
CA LEU A 164 -21.13 10.11 15.57
C LEU A 164 -21.20 11.23 16.62
N PHE A 165 -22.28 12.04 16.56
CA PHE A 165 -22.55 13.20 17.44
C PHE A 165 -21.63 14.42 17.26
N SER A 166 -21.03 14.61 16.08
CA SER A 166 -20.25 15.82 15.77
C SER A 166 -20.90 16.67 14.67
N ASP A 167 -20.65 17.99 14.69
CA ASP A 167 -21.17 18.94 13.70
C ASP A 167 -20.66 18.67 12.26
N SER A 168 -19.61 17.85 12.12
CA SER A 168 -19.04 17.41 10.84
C SER A 168 -18.98 15.87 10.83
N PRO A 169 -19.99 15.17 10.28
CA PRO A 169 -20.18 13.71 10.40
C PRO A 169 -19.20 12.86 9.57
N SER A 170 -17.96 13.33 9.39
CA SER A 170 -16.91 12.66 8.64
C SER A 170 -15.98 11.90 9.57
N ALA A 171 -15.85 10.58 9.40
CA ALA A 171 -14.89 9.82 10.18
C ALA A 171 -13.44 10.29 9.90
N LYS A 172 -12.71 10.55 10.97
CA LYS A 172 -11.36 11.12 10.92
C LYS A 172 -10.47 10.51 11.99
N PHE A 173 -9.17 10.47 11.72
CA PHE A 173 -8.21 10.27 12.79
C PHE A 173 -8.12 11.50 13.69
N LEU A 174 -7.73 11.28 14.94
CA LEU A 174 -7.49 12.36 15.89
C LEU A 174 -6.11 12.96 15.61
N GLU A 175 -6.05 14.23 15.21
CA GLU A 175 -4.79 14.93 14.87
C GLU A 175 -3.73 14.82 15.98
N LYS A 176 -4.15 14.93 17.25
CA LYS A 176 -3.27 14.78 18.43
C LYS A 176 -2.57 13.42 18.53
N ASP A 177 -3.03 12.42 17.77
CA ASP A 177 -2.42 11.10 17.77
C ASP A 177 -1.18 11.02 16.87
N PHE A 178 -0.86 12.08 16.12
CA PHE A 178 0.26 12.14 15.17
C PHE A 178 1.25 13.24 15.55
N GLU A 179 2.55 12.94 15.41
CA GLU A 179 3.63 13.90 15.59
C GLU A 179 3.78 14.81 14.36
N ASP A 180 3.55 14.25 13.17
CA ASP A 180 3.62 14.93 11.89
C ASP A 180 2.23 15.22 11.31
N LYS A 181 2.16 16.26 10.47
CA LYS A 181 0.91 16.70 9.86
C LYS A 181 0.55 15.89 8.63
N PHE A 182 -0.71 15.47 8.56
CA PHE A 182 -1.31 14.84 7.39
C PHE A 182 -1.95 15.91 6.50
N GLN A 183 -2.08 15.64 5.21
CA GLN A 183 -2.83 16.54 4.32
C GLN A 183 -4.34 16.49 4.61
N SER A 184 -4.84 15.33 5.04
CA SER A 184 -6.19 15.16 5.55
C SER A 184 -6.19 14.10 6.63
N TYR A 185 -6.96 14.33 7.69
CA TYR A 185 -7.22 13.33 8.72
C TYR A 185 -8.52 12.57 8.44
N ASN A 186 -9.28 12.95 7.41
CA ASN A 186 -10.47 12.24 6.98
C ASN A 186 -10.07 10.88 6.39
N ILE A 187 -10.68 9.81 6.90
CA ILE A 187 -10.30 8.45 6.53
C ILE A 187 -10.72 8.12 5.10
N GLN A 188 -11.86 8.64 4.64
CA GLN A 188 -12.28 8.46 3.26
C GLN A 188 -11.25 9.07 2.30
N ASP A 189 -10.84 10.32 2.54
CA ASP A 189 -9.82 10.99 1.71
C ASP A 189 -8.50 10.23 1.70
N LEU A 190 -8.06 9.73 2.85
CA LEU A 190 -6.84 8.95 2.98
C LEU A 190 -6.94 7.62 2.23
N MET A 191 -8.05 6.88 2.40
CA MET A 191 -8.28 5.62 1.71
C MET A 191 -8.33 5.81 0.19
N GLU A 192 -9.04 6.83 -0.30
CA GLU A 192 -9.12 7.16 -1.72
C GLU A 192 -7.74 7.54 -2.28
N ARG A 193 -6.98 8.38 -1.57
CA ARG A 193 -5.63 8.75 -1.99
C ARG A 193 -4.72 7.54 -2.04
N PHE A 194 -4.67 6.73 -0.99
CA PHE A 194 -3.84 5.52 -1.00
C PHE A 194 -4.24 4.54 -2.10
N TYR A 195 -5.54 4.37 -2.37
CA TYR A 195 -6.04 3.43 -3.37
C TYR A 195 -5.83 3.91 -4.81
N TYR A 196 -6.06 5.20 -5.09
CA TYR A 196 -5.99 5.74 -6.45
C TYR A 196 -4.64 6.35 -6.82
N ASP A 197 -3.84 6.77 -5.84
CA ASP A 197 -2.50 7.34 -6.05
C ASP A 197 -1.42 6.30 -5.73
N LEU A 198 -1.19 5.99 -4.44
CA LEU A 198 -0.02 5.19 -4.04
C LEU A 198 -0.07 3.75 -4.55
N HIS A 199 -1.18 3.04 -4.37
CA HIS A 199 -1.33 1.64 -4.77
C HIS A 199 -0.95 1.38 -6.24
N PRO A 200 -1.54 2.07 -7.24
CA PRO A 200 -1.13 1.88 -8.63
C PRO A 200 0.29 2.38 -8.92
N TYR A 201 0.80 3.38 -8.18
CA TYR A 201 2.17 3.88 -8.34
C TYR A 201 3.20 2.80 -7.98
N VAL A 202 2.97 2.08 -6.88
CA VAL A 202 3.86 0.98 -6.44
C VAL A 202 3.93 -0.11 -7.51
N LEU A 203 2.79 -0.49 -8.09
CA LEU A 203 2.76 -1.47 -9.19
C LEU A 203 3.48 -0.95 -10.44
N ARG A 204 3.39 0.36 -10.71
CA ARG A 204 4.10 0.99 -11.84
C ARG A 204 5.62 0.94 -11.66
N VAL A 205 6.14 1.11 -10.44
CA VAL A 205 7.57 0.97 -10.14
C VAL A 205 8.06 -0.45 -10.46
N ILE A 206 7.26 -1.48 -10.15
CA ILE A 206 7.62 -2.86 -10.47
C ILE A 206 7.61 -3.06 -11.98
N ASN A 207 6.54 -2.62 -12.66
CA ASN A 207 6.37 -2.81 -14.10
C ASN A 207 7.35 -2.01 -14.97
N SER A 208 7.95 -0.92 -14.46
CA SER A 208 8.99 -0.18 -15.21
C SER A 208 10.30 -0.94 -15.34
N CYS A 209 10.44 -2.06 -14.63
CA CYS A 209 11.59 -2.92 -14.80
C CYS A 209 11.49 -3.62 -16.14
N GLY A 210 12.40 -3.28 -17.05
CA GLY A 210 12.50 -3.90 -18.36
C GLY A 210 12.12 -3.02 -19.55
N THR A 211 11.69 -1.79 -19.33
CA THR A 211 11.59 -0.77 -20.38
C THR A 211 12.96 -0.13 -20.57
N ASN A 212 13.92 -0.88 -21.13
CA ASN A 212 15.09 -0.24 -21.71
C ASN A 212 14.64 0.48 -23.00
N SER A 213 14.59 1.81 -22.94
CA SER A 213 14.86 2.67 -24.10
C SER A 213 16.31 2.52 -24.55
#